data_AF-A0A961E859-F1
#
_entry.id   AF-A0A961E859-F1
#
_cell.length_a   1.000
_cell.length_b   1.000
_cell.length_c   1.000
_cell.angle_alpha   90.00
_cell.angle_beta   90.00
_cell.angle_gamma   90.00
#
_symmetry.space_group_name_H-M   'P 1'
#
loop_
_entity.id
_entity.type
_entity.pdbx_description
1 polymer ?
#
loop_
_entity_poly.entity_id
_entity_poly.type
_entity_poly.pdbx_seq_one_letter_code
_entity_poly.pdbx_strand_id
1 'polypeptide(L)'
;MSDARRRPGRLDDTDKRRPSGLQRALRWIAWLVFLGIAIWKSDTVSFGGLELLALAVAVAITVWCLAKPMGPQKIDLTVPADVRGEFASRTNWAWLLVGTLLTVGGLGATGAIVYDLSSGRADVGDVLTDIGVFIEGWAVEIFTKGFYDAELERTRGYALAVLLIPGLLLLWYNLIPLLNRGHRFFVDDAGEVRIKAGDGWQALQPQKFAAVVADGTTITFDGAHDEPKVVLPQQRVYLVENSARLSGKLSAAFFTDYLRARGFSVDELSAAGFDAYRLEDTD
;
A
#
# COMPACT_ATOMS: atom_id res chain seq x y z
N MET A 1 16.80 -24.58 -29.35
CA MET A 1 16.53 -25.96 -28.90
C MET A 1 17.41 -26.27 -27.70
N SER A 2 16.95 -25.90 -26.50
CA SER A 2 17.17 -26.60 -25.23
C SER A 2 16.56 -25.73 -24.12
N ASP A 3 15.56 -26.31 -23.47
CA ASP A 3 14.76 -25.76 -22.38
C ASP A 3 15.66 -25.58 -21.16
N ALA A 4 15.97 -24.34 -20.80
CA ALA A 4 16.59 -23.98 -19.52
C ALA A 4 15.57 -23.23 -18.65
N ARG A 5 14.33 -23.72 -18.59
CA ARG A 5 13.56 -23.59 -17.35
C ARG A 5 14.43 -24.15 -16.24
N ARG A 6 14.98 -23.28 -15.38
CA ARG A 6 15.54 -23.68 -14.10
C ARG A 6 14.56 -24.67 -13.49
N ARG A 7 14.93 -25.96 -13.47
CA ARG A 7 14.23 -26.93 -12.61
C ARG A 7 14.25 -26.29 -11.23
N PRO A 8 13.12 -26.25 -10.50
CA PRO A 8 13.17 -25.85 -9.10
C PRO A 8 14.14 -26.82 -8.45
N GLY A 9 15.33 -26.31 -8.09
CA GLY A 9 16.25 -27.02 -7.24
C GLY A 9 15.45 -27.48 -6.02
N ARG A 10 15.72 -28.71 -5.59
CA ARG A 10 15.17 -29.29 -4.38
C ARG A 10 15.12 -28.19 -3.31
N LEU A 11 13.90 -27.81 -2.94
CA LEU A 11 13.65 -26.72 -2.01
C LEU A 11 14.30 -27.12 -0.68
N ASP A 12 15.39 -26.48 -0.31
CA ASP A 12 15.94 -26.66 1.02
C ASP A 12 14.94 -26.07 2.03
N ASP A 13 14.67 -26.80 3.12
CA ASP A 13 13.75 -26.40 4.20
C ASP A 13 14.20 -25.12 4.94
N THR A 14 15.37 -24.57 4.58
CA THR A 14 15.96 -23.35 5.12
C THR A 14 15.52 -22.07 4.41
N ASP A 15 14.90 -22.16 3.23
CA ASP A 15 14.44 -20.98 2.49
C ASP A 15 13.19 -20.36 3.12
N LYS A 16 13.33 -19.12 3.62
CA LYS A 16 12.21 -18.38 4.20
C LYS A 16 11.11 -18.18 3.14
N ARG A 17 9.92 -18.73 3.38
CA ARG A 17 8.74 -18.52 2.52
C ARG A 17 7.78 -17.51 3.12
N ARG A 18 6.97 -16.88 2.27
CA ARG A 18 5.89 -15.98 2.72
C ARG A 18 4.60 -16.79 2.93
N PRO A 19 3.68 -16.36 3.82
CA PRO A 19 2.34 -16.93 3.86
C PRO A 19 1.66 -16.75 2.50
N SER A 20 1.03 -17.82 2.00
CA SER A 20 0.30 -17.80 0.73
C SER A 20 -0.92 -16.87 0.80
N GLY A 21 -1.51 -16.53 -0.36
CA GLY A 21 -2.74 -15.73 -0.39
C GLY A 21 -3.87 -16.36 0.42
N LEU A 22 -4.05 -17.68 0.32
CA LEU A 22 -5.03 -18.44 1.09
C LEU A 22 -4.74 -18.41 2.59
N GLN A 23 -3.49 -18.57 3.00
CA GLN A 23 -3.11 -18.48 4.42
C GLN A 23 -3.36 -17.08 5.00
N ARG A 24 -3.12 -16.02 4.22
CA ARG A 24 -3.45 -14.65 4.61
C ARG A 24 -4.97 -14.47 4.75
N ALA A 25 -5.75 -14.96 3.78
CA ALA A 25 -7.21 -14.88 3.83
C ALA A 25 -7.76 -15.63 5.05
N LEU A 26 -7.26 -16.84 5.32
CA LEU A 26 -7.67 -17.64 6.47
C LEU A 26 -7.38 -16.92 7.79
N ARG A 27 -6.21 -16.29 7.93
CA ARG A 27 -5.91 -15.45 9.11
C ARG A 27 -6.91 -14.30 9.25
N TRP A 28 -7.18 -13.57 8.18
CA TRP A 28 -8.16 -12.49 8.20
C TRP A 28 -9.54 -12.97 8.61
N ILE A 29 -10.02 -14.06 8.02
CA ILE A 29 -11.33 -14.65 8.36
C ILE A 29 -11.37 -15.04 9.84
N ALA A 30 -10.33 -15.73 10.35
CA ALA A 30 -10.29 -16.14 11.75
C ALA A 30 -10.33 -14.95 12.73
N TRP A 31 -9.56 -13.89 12.43
CA TRP A 31 -9.57 -12.67 13.24
C TRP A 31 -10.88 -11.89 13.14
N LEU A 32 -11.48 -11.80 11.95
CA LEU A 32 -12.78 -11.15 11.75
C LEU A 32 -13.91 -11.89 12.46
N VAL A 33 -13.89 -13.23 12.44
CA VAL A 33 -14.86 -14.06 13.18
C VAL A 33 -14.70 -13.85 14.68
N PHE A 34 -13.47 -13.87 15.20
CA PHE A 34 -13.21 -13.57 16.61
C PHE A 34 -13.71 -12.17 16.99
N LEU A 35 -13.37 -11.14 16.20
CA LEU A 35 -13.83 -9.77 16.43
C LEU A 35 -15.35 -9.64 16.39
N GLY A 36 -16.02 -10.26 15.42
CA GLY A 36 -17.47 -10.25 15.31
C GLY A 36 -18.14 -10.90 16.52
N ILE A 37 -17.59 -12.01 17.01
CA ILE A 37 -18.04 -12.67 18.24
C ILE A 37 -17.83 -11.78 19.47
N ALA A 38 -16.67 -11.13 19.58
CA ALA A 38 -16.34 -10.26 20.70
C ALA A 38 -17.25 -9.03 20.76
N ILE A 39 -17.53 -8.39 19.60
CA ILE A 39 -18.44 -7.25 19.50
C ILE A 39 -19.88 -7.68 19.81
N TRP A 40 -20.33 -8.84 19.32
CA TRP A 40 -21.68 -9.33 19.59
C TRP A 40 -21.96 -9.57 21.08
N LYS A 41 -20.92 -9.77 21.89
CA LYS A 41 -21.01 -9.97 23.34
C LYS A 41 -20.35 -8.85 24.15
N SER A 42 -20.22 -7.66 23.57
CA SER A 42 -19.57 -6.51 24.19
C SER A 42 -20.16 -6.11 25.54
N ASP A 43 -21.43 -6.45 25.79
CA ASP A 43 -22.16 -6.07 27.01
C ASP A 43 -21.74 -6.88 28.25
N THR A 44 -20.79 -7.80 28.11
CA THR A 44 -20.28 -8.63 29.21
C THR A 44 -18.91 -8.17 29.69
N VAL A 45 -18.71 -8.15 31.01
CA VAL A 45 -17.48 -7.66 31.66
C VAL A 45 -16.26 -8.57 31.41
N SER A 46 -16.47 -9.78 30.91
CA SER A 46 -15.41 -10.78 30.71
C SER A 46 -15.67 -11.66 29.49
N PHE A 47 -14.60 -12.02 28.78
CA PHE A 47 -14.64 -12.99 27.68
C PHE A 47 -15.29 -14.32 28.11
N GLY A 48 -16.42 -14.66 27.49
CA GLY A 48 -17.05 -15.97 27.65
C GLY A 48 -16.28 -17.10 26.97
N GLY A 49 -16.72 -18.34 27.20
CA GLY A 49 -16.04 -19.54 26.66
C GLY A 49 -16.00 -19.61 25.13
N LEU A 50 -17.00 -19.04 24.44
CA LEU A 50 -17.04 -18.98 22.98
C LEU A 50 -16.01 -17.99 22.43
N GLU A 51 -15.86 -16.84 23.08
CA GLU A 51 -14.87 -15.83 22.70
C GLU A 51 -13.43 -16.33 22.94
N LEU A 52 -13.19 -17.03 24.06
CA LEU A 52 -11.91 -17.70 24.34
C LEU A 52 -11.58 -18.78 23.30
N LEU A 53 -12.57 -19.59 22.89
CA LEU A 53 -12.40 -20.59 21.85
C LEU A 53 -12.07 -19.94 20.50
N ALA A 54 -12.80 -18.89 20.12
CA ALA A 54 -12.56 -18.17 18.88
C ALA A 54 -11.16 -17.51 18.87
N LEU A 55 -10.72 -16.94 19.99
CA LEU A 55 -9.36 -16.42 20.17
C LEU A 55 -8.31 -17.52 19.98
N ALA A 56 -8.49 -18.67 20.63
CA ALA A 56 -7.58 -19.80 20.53
C ALA A 56 -7.45 -20.30 19.08
N VAL A 57 -8.56 -20.39 18.35
CA VAL A 57 -8.56 -20.75 16.92
C VAL A 57 -7.82 -19.70 16.08
N ALA A 58 -8.06 -18.40 16.30
CA ALA A 58 -7.38 -17.33 15.57
C ALA A 58 -5.87 -17.34 15.80
N VAL A 59 -5.43 -17.59 17.05
CA VAL A 59 -4.01 -17.75 17.41
C VAL A 59 -3.44 -19.00 16.75
N ALA A 60 -4.10 -20.15 16.84
CA ALA A 60 -3.62 -21.40 16.25
C ALA A 60 -3.44 -21.29 14.73
N ILE A 61 -4.41 -20.71 14.02
CA ILE A 61 -4.33 -20.43 12.58
C ILE A 61 -3.15 -19.49 12.27
N THR A 62 -2.98 -18.44 13.09
CA THR A 62 -1.87 -17.49 12.93
C THR A 62 -0.51 -18.17 13.09
N VAL A 63 -0.34 -18.96 14.15
CA VAL A 63 0.89 -19.73 14.43
C VAL A 63 1.16 -20.72 13.30
N TRP A 64 0.16 -21.49 12.86
CA TRP A 64 0.31 -22.44 11.76
C TRP A 64 0.75 -21.76 10.46
N CYS A 65 0.15 -20.61 10.10
CA CYS A 65 0.52 -19.86 8.91
C CYS A 65 1.96 -19.32 8.97
N LEU A 66 2.49 -19.03 10.15
CA LEU A 66 3.86 -18.56 10.37
C LEU A 66 4.87 -19.71 10.44
N ALA A 67 4.48 -20.84 11.03
CA ALA A 67 5.33 -22.02 11.19
C ALA A 67 5.48 -22.79 9.87
N LYS A 68 4.44 -22.83 9.02
CA LYS A 68 4.45 -23.53 7.73
C LYS A 68 3.96 -22.65 6.59
N PRO A 69 4.74 -21.61 6.20
CA PRO A 69 4.38 -20.74 5.08
C PRO A 69 4.38 -21.51 3.75
N MET A 70 3.23 -21.51 3.06
CA MET A 70 3.02 -22.24 1.80
C MET A 70 3.14 -21.35 0.56
N GLY A 71 3.48 -20.07 0.74
CA GLY A 71 3.62 -19.14 -0.37
C GLY A 71 4.98 -19.24 -1.07
N PRO A 72 5.23 -18.36 -2.04
CA PRO A 72 6.50 -18.31 -2.76
C PRO A 72 7.66 -17.97 -1.82
N GLN A 73 8.89 -18.28 -2.29
CA GLN A 73 10.12 -17.91 -1.60
C GLN A 73 10.17 -16.40 -1.37
N LYS A 74 10.66 -16.02 -0.19
CA LYS A 74 10.91 -14.62 0.15
C LYS A 74 12.21 -14.20 -0.53
N ILE A 75 12.09 -13.52 -1.66
CA ILE A 75 13.20 -12.78 -2.26
C ILE A 75 13.11 -11.34 -1.77
N ASP A 76 14.23 -10.83 -1.28
CA ASP A 76 14.39 -9.43 -0.93
C ASP A 76 15.25 -8.78 -2.02
N LEU A 77 14.71 -7.74 -2.68
CA LEU A 77 15.41 -7.00 -3.73
C LEU A 77 16.32 -5.98 -3.03
N THR A 78 17.62 -6.18 -3.11
CA THR A 78 18.58 -5.34 -2.37
C THR A 78 19.51 -4.57 -3.29
N VAL A 79 19.87 -5.17 -4.43
CA VAL A 79 20.75 -4.54 -5.42
C VAL A 79 20.07 -4.45 -6.79
N PRO A 80 20.46 -3.49 -7.65
CA PRO A 80 19.85 -3.31 -8.97
C PRO A 80 19.86 -4.59 -9.84
N ALA A 81 20.89 -5.42 -9.72
CA ALA A 81 21.01 -6.69 -10.44
C ALA A 81 19.91 -7.73 -10.09
N ASP A 82 19.28 -7.59 -8.92
CA ASP A 82 18.17 -8.44 -8.46
C ASP A 82 16.83 -8.06 -9.12
N VAL A 83 16.74 -6.88 -9.74
CA VAL A 83 15.50 -6.35 -10.33
C VAL A 83 15.20 -7.11 -11.61
N ARG A 84 14.53 -8.27 -11.48
CA ARG A 84 14.16 -9.16 -12.59
C ARG A 84 12.72 -9.66 -12.42
N GLY A 85 12.05 -9.90 -13.54
CA GLY A 85 10.68 -10.39 -13.60
C GLY A 85 9.63 -9.29 -13.79
N GLU A 86 8.36 -9.64 -13.61
CA GLU A 86 7.22 -8.72 -13.83
C GLU A 86 6.96 -7.84 -12.59
N PHE A 87 6.93 -6.53 -12.79
CA PHE A 87 6.65 -5.53 -11.78
C PHE A 87 5.33 -4.80 -12.05
N ALA A 88 4.55 -4.61 -10.98
CA ALA A 88 3.29 -3.89 -11.04
C ALA A 88 3.08 -3.02 -9.80
N SER A 89 2.48 -1.83 -10.01
CA SER A 89 1.96 -1.02 -8.91
C SER A 89 0.74 -1.71 -8.28
N ARG A 90 0.69 -1.72 -6.94
CA ARG A 90 -0.44 -2.26 -6.19
C ARG A 90 -1.06 -1.23 -5.27
N THR A 91 -2.38 -1.15 -5.31
CA THR A 91 -3.18 -0.40 -4.33
C THR A 91 -3.36 -1.25 -3.07
N ASN A 92 -3.24 -0.62 -1.90
CA ASN A 92 -3.57 -1.30 -0.64
C ASN A 92 -5.05 -1.11 -0.36
N TRP A 93 -5.84 -2.11 -0.74
CA TRP A 93 -7.30 -2.10 -0.59
C TRP A 93 -7.75 -2.00 0.87
N ALA A 94 -6.99 -2.53 1.83
CA ALA A 94 -7.35 -2.42 3.24
C ALA A 94 -7.33 -0.95 3.71
N TRP A 95 -6.26 -0.21 3.38
CA TRP A 95 -6.20 1.23 3.72
C TRP A 95 -7.23 2.06 2.96
N LEU A 96 -7.55 1.68 1.71
CA LEU A 96 -8.60 2.35 0.95
C LEU A 96 -9.96 2.16 1.63
N LEU A 97 -10.31 0.93 2.03
CA LEU A 97 -11.55 0.64 2.75
C LEU A 97 -11.63 1.37 4.10
N VAL A 98 -10.55 1.34 4.89
CA VAL A 98 -10.48 2.08 6.17
C VAL A 98 -10.66 3.58 5.93
N GLY A 99 -9.96 4.16 4.96
CA GLY A 99 -10.11 5.57 4.60
C GLY A 99 -11.54 5.92 4.17
N THR A 100 -12.19 5.06 3.38
CA THR A 100 -13.60 5.23 2.99
C THR A 100 -14.52 5.22 4.21
N LEU A 101 -14.38 4.25 5.10
CA LEU A 101 -15.23 4.13 6.28
C LEU A 101 -15.10 5.35 7.20
N LEU A 102 -13.87 5.80 7.46
CA LEU A 102 -13.61 7.00 8.27
C LEU A 102 -14.22 8.25 7.62
N THR A 103 -14.11 8.39 6.31
CA THR A 103 -14.66 9.53 5.58
C THR A 103 -16.18 9.54 5.61
N VAL A 104 -16.83 8.38 5.40
CA VAL A 104 -18.29 8.25 5.47
C VAL A 104 -18.80 8.54 6.88
N GLY A 105 -18.13 8.01 7.92
CA GLY A 105 -18.46 8.30 9.31
C GLY A 105 -18.33 9.80 9.65
N GLY A 106 -17.23 10.42 9.22
CA GLY A 106 -17.01 11.85 9.42
C GLY A 106 -18.01 12.75 8.68
N LEU A 107 -18.39 12.38 7.45
CA LEU A 107 -19.43 13.09 6.70
C LEU A 107 -20.80 12.97 7.36
N GLY A 108 -21.15 11.77 7.85
CA GLY A 108 -22.39 11.54 8.59
C GLY A 108 -22.49 12.42 9.84
N ALA A 109 -21.41 12.46 10.64
CA ALA A 109 -21.34 13.30 11.82
C ALA A 109 -21.38 14.80 11.49
N THR A 110 -20.69 15.24 10.43
CA THR A 110 -20.75 16.63 9.95
C THR A 110 -22.17 17.01 9.54
N GLY A 111 -22.89 16.12 8.85
CA GLY A 111 -24.30 16.33 8.49
C GLY A 111 -25.21 16.43 9.71
N ALA A 112 -25.00 15.58 10.73
CA ALA A 112 -25.73 15.64 11.99
C ALA A 112 -25.48 16.97 12.74
N ILE A 113 -24.23 17.44 12.80
CA ILE A 113 -23.88 18.74 13.37
C ILE A 113 -24.65 19.86 12.67
N VAL A 114 -24.61 19.91 11.34
CA VAL A 114 -25.28 20.97 10.55
C VAL A 114 -26.80 20.94 10.78
N TYR A 115 -27.40 19.74 10.80
CA TYR A 115 -28.82 19.57 11.04
C TYR A 115 -29.23 19.99 12.46
N ASP A 116 -28.46 19.62 13.48
CA ASP A 116 -28.79 19.94 14.87
C ASP A 116 -28.56 21.43 15.20
N LEU A 117 -27.51 22.05 14.64
CA LEU A 117 -27.29 23.50 14.73
C LEU A 117 -28.42 24.28 14.03
N SER A 118 -28.80 23.86 12.81
CA SER A 118 -29.84 24.55 12.04
C SER A 118 -31.26 24.36 12.59
N SER A 119 -31.50 23.27 13.34
CA SER A 119 -32.77 23.01 14.02
C SER A 119 -32.81 23.51 15.47
N GLY A 120 -31.73 24.11 15.97
CA GLY A 120 -31.61 24.60 17.35
C GLY A 120 -31.59 23.50 18.41
N ARG A 121 -31.28 22.26 18.03
CA ARG A 121 -31.15 21.11 18.95
C ARG A 121 -29.82 21.05 19.68
N ALA A 122 -28.80 21.73 19.14
CA ALA A 122 -27.47 21.85 19.71
C ALA A 122 -26.93 23.25 19.42
N ASP A 123 -26.03 23.72 20.27
CA ASP A 123 -25.22 24.90 20.01
C ASP A 123 -23.78 24.53 19.65
N VAL A 124 -23.01 25.49 19.12
CA VAL A 124 -21.58 25.30 18.79
C VAL A 124 -20.78 24.84 20.02
N GLY A 125 -21.17 25.28 21.22
CA GLY A 125 -20.57 24.85 22.49
C GLY A 125 -20.72 23.35 22.74
N ASP A 126 -21.88 22.76 22.42
CA ASP A 126 -22.12 21.33 22.58
C ASP A 126 -21.21 20.52 21.64
N VAL A 127 -21.07 20.98 20.39
CA VAL A 127 -20.20 20.34 19.39
C VAL A 127 -18.74 20.37 19.81
N LEU A 128 -18.25 21.53 20.28
CA LEU A 128 -16.86 21.68 20.74
C LEU A 128 -16.59 20.87 22.01
N THR A 129 -17.56 20.78 22.92
CA THR A 129 -17.46 19.96 24.13
C THR A 129 -17.37 18.48 23.76
N ASP A 130 -18.20 18.02 22.82
CA ASP A 130 -18.20 16.63 22.33
C ASP A 130 -16.85 16.24 21.71
N ILE A 131 -16.28 17.13 20.87
CA ILE A 131 -14.96 16.94 20.28
C ILE A 131 -13.86 16.98 21.35
N GLY A 132 -13.97 17.89 22.32
CA GLY A 132 -13.01 18.02 23.43
C GLY A 132 -12.93 16.77 24.29
N VAL A 133 -14.08 16.24 24.72
CA VAL A 133 -14.18 15.00 25.50
C VAL A 133 -13.59 13.81 24.73
N PHE A 134 -13.82 13.74 23.42
CA PHE A 134 -13.24 12.69 22.59
C PHE A 134 -11.72 12.78 22.49
N ILE A 135 -11.17 13.97 22.25
CA ILE A 135 -9.71 14.19 22.17
C ILE A 135 -9.04 13.91 23.52
N GLU A 136 -9.65 14.38 24.61
CA GLU A 136 -9.19 14.14 25.97
C GLU A 136 -9.20 12.64 26.30
N GLY A 137 -10.29 11.93 25.97
CA GLY A 137 -10.40 10.48 26.14
C GLY A 137 -9.27 9.72 25.43
N TRP A 138 -9.02 10.04 24.15
CA TRP A 138 -7.93 9.43 23.39
C TRP A 138 -6.53 9.77 23.95
N ALA A 139 -6.30 11.02 24.33
CA ALA A 139 -5.02 11.43 24.91
C ALA A 139 -4.76 10.70 26.23
N VAL A 140 -5.76 10.65 27.12
CA VAL A 140 -5.66 9.93 28.38
C VAL A 140 -5.43 8.44 28.15
N GLU A 141 -6.15 7.80 27.22
CA GLU A 141 -5.94 6.38 26.91
C GLU A 141 -4.52 6.08 26.41
N ILE A 142 -3.99 6.92 25.51
CA ILE A 142 -2.63 6.79 24.97
C ILE A 142 -1.56 7.00 26.06
N PHE A 143 -1.75 7.98 26.95
CA PHE A 143 -0.72 8.39 27.92
C PHE A 143 -0.82 7.71 29.30
N THR A 144 -2.00 7.24 29.70
CA THR A 144 -2.24 6.65 31.04
C THR A 144 -2.65 5.18 31.02
N LYS A 145 -2.75 4.54 29.85
CA LYS A 145 -3.07 3.11 29.68
C LYS A 145 -4.40 2.68 30.34
N GLY A 146 -5.45 3.50 30.20
CA GLY A 146 -6.84 3.04 30.34
C GLY A 146 -7.48 3.15 31.73
N PHE A 147 -7.10 4.14 32.56
CA PHE A 147 -7.73 4.36 33.87
C PHE A 147 -8.84 5.43 33.89
N TYR A 148 -9.30 5.90 32.74
CA TYR A 148 -10.36 6.92 32.66
C TYR A 148 -11.52 6.42 31.79
N ASP A 149 -12.70 6.33 32.41
CA ASP A 149 -13.97 6.11 31.72
C ASP A 149 -14.40 7.45 31.13
N ALA A 150 -13.89 7.77 29.94
CA ALA A 150 -14.38 8.92 29.19
C ALA A 150 -15.88 8.68 28.96
N GLU A 151 -16.75 9.61 29.37
CA GLU A 151 -18.22 9.54 29.24
C GLU A 151 -18.68 9.53 27.75
N LEU A 152 -18.11 8.67 26.92
CA LEU A 152 -18.38 8.47 25.50
C LEU A 152 -19.86 8.13 25.27
N GLU A 153 -20.52 7.51 26.25
CA GLU A 153 -21.96 7.21 26.22
C GLU A 153 -22.86 8.46 26.25
N ARG A 154 -22.34 9.62 26.69
CA ARG A 154 -23.07 10.91 26.68
C ARG A 154 -22.79 11.76 25.44
N THR A 155 -21.87 11.32 24.58
CA THR A 155 -21.48 12.08 23.40
C THR A 155 -22.53 11.96 22.30
N ARG A 156 -22.82 13.06 21.58
CA ARG A 156 -23.76 13.04 20.44
C ARG A 156 -23.13 12.49 19.16
N GLY A 157 -21.88 12.04 19.23
CA GLY A 157 -21.13 11.48 18.10
C GLY A 157 -20.60 12.55 17.14
N TYR A 158 -20.68 13.84 17.49
CA TYR A 158 -20.13 14.94 16.69
C TYR A 158 -18.61 14.84 16.59
N ALA A 159 -17.97 14.26 17.61
CA ALA A 159 -16.55 13.93 17.61
C ALA A 159 -16.11 13.08 16.40
N LEU A 160 -17.00 12.27 15.81
CA LEU A 160 -16.69 11.48 14.62
C LEU A 160 -16.38 12.36 13.40
N ALA A 161 -16.78 13.63 13.38
CA ALA A 161 -16.39 14.58 12.33
C ALA A 161 -14.86 14.75 12.24
N VAL A 162 -14.13 14.55 13.35
CA VAL A 162 -12.66 14.56 13.38
C VAL A 162 -12.06 13.45 12.51
N LEU A 163 -12.76 12.33 12.33
CA LEU A 163 -12.32 11.20 11.50
C LEU A 163 -12.27 11.52 10.00
N LEU A 164 -12.91 12.62 9.58
CA LEU A 164 -12.91 13.05 8.19
C LEU A 164 -11.50 13.38 7.69
N ILE A 165 -10.68 14.05 8.51
CA ILE A 165 -9.30 14.41 8.15
C ILE A 165 -8.42 13.17 7.91
N PRO A 166 -8.27 12.22 8.87
CA PRO A 166 -7.48 11.01 8.63
C PRO A 166 -8.10 10.12 7.54
N GLY A 167 -9.43 10.10 7.40
CA GLY A 167 -10.11 9.40 6.31
C GLY A 167 -9.69 9.91 4.93
N LEU A 168 -9.77 11.23 4.71
CA LEU A 168 -9.36 11.87 3.46
C LEU A 168 -7.87 11.71 3.19
N LEU A 169 -7.02 11.82 4.21
CA LEU A 169 -5.57 11.60 4.07
C LEU A 169 -5.25 10.17 3.63
N LEU A 170 -5.92 9.16 4.21
CA LEU A 170 -5.75 7.77 3.82
C LEU A 170 -6.25 7.51 2.40
N LEU A 171 -7.38 8.09 2.02
CA LEU A 171 -7.90 8.01 0.64
C LEU A 171 -6.92 8.65 -0.33
N TRP A 172 -6.48 9.88 -0.08
CA TRP A 172 -5.50 10.60 -0.90
C TRP A 172 -4.21 9.80 -1.10
N TYR A 173 -3.64 9.26 -0.01
CA TYR A 173 -2.42 8.46 -0.07
C TYR A 173 -2.56 7.15 -0.85
N ASN A 174 -3.79 6.62 -1.00
CA ASN A 174 -4.07 5.43 -1.83
C ASN A 174 -4.51 5.78 -3.25
N LEU A 175 -5.00 7.00 -3.47
CA LEU A 175 -5.47 7.49 -4.76
C LEU A 175 -4.31 7.79 -5.71
N ILE A 176 -3.21 8.38 -5.23
CA ILE A 176 -2.03 8.71 -6.06
C ILE A 176 -1.52 7.46 -6.82
N PRO A 177 -1.22 6.32 -6.17
CA PRO A 177 -0.75 5.13 -6.88
C PRO A 177 -1.84 4.43 -7.71
N LEU A 178 -3.13 4.75 -7.50
CA LEU A 178 -4.24 4.22 -8.27
C LEU A 178 -4.40 4.98 -9.60
N LEU A 179 -4.29 6.31 -9.56
CA LEU A 179 -4.35 7.17 -10.74
C LEU A 179 -3.05 7.09 -11.54
N ASN A 180 -1.90 7.04 -10.88
CA ASN A 180 -0.58 7.00 -11.49
C ASN A 180 -0.03 5.56 -11.58
N ARG A 181 -0.85 4.58 -11.98
CA ARG A 181 -0.43 3.17 -12.03
C ARG A 181 0.64 2.87 -13.08
N GLY A 182 0.70 3.68 -14.14
CA GLY A 182 1.57 3.44 -15.29
C GLY A 182 1.37 2.06 -15.93
N HIS A 183 2.28 1.72 -16.84
CA HIS A 183 2.37 0.40 -17.44
C HIS A 183 3.11 -0.55 -16.51
N ARG A 184 2.63 -1.80 -16.44
CA ARG A 184 3.45 -2.88 -15.89
C ARG A 184 4.69 -3.04 -16.74
N PHE A 185 5.79 -3.34 -16.09
CA PHE A 185 7.05 -3.58 -16.78
C PHE A 185 7.64 -4.92 -16.38
N PHE A 186 8.39 -5.51 -17.29
CA PHE A 186 9.10 -6.76 -17.11
C PHE A 186 10.58 -6.49 -17.34
N VAL A 187 11.43 -6.95 -16.43
CA VAL A 187 12.89 -6.90 -16.60
C VAL A 187 13.39 -8.30 -16.87
N ASP A 188 14.02 -8.50 -18.03
CA ASP A 188 14.54 -9.81 -18.40
C ASP A 188 15.92 -10.10 -17.79
N ASP A 189 16.46 -11.30 -18.05
CA ASP A 189 17.75 -11.73 -17.50
C ASP A 189 18.95 -10.92 -18.01
N ALA A 190 18.79 -10.21 -19.13
CA ALA A 190 19.79 -9.30 -19.68
C ALA A 190 19.67 -7.88 -19.09
N GLY A 191 18.64 -7.62 -18.27
CA GLY A 191 18.34 -6.29 -17.73
C GLY A 191 17.59 -5.40 -18.71
N GLU A 192 17.01 -5.96 -19.79
CA GLU A 192 16.16 -5.20 -20.70
C GLU A 192 14.77 -5.01 -20.11
N VAL A 193 14.27 -3.79 -20.24
CA VAL A 193 12.93 -3.42 -19.76
C VAL A 193 11.93 -3.60 -20.90
N ARG A 194 10.81 -4.25 -20.60
CA ARG A 194 9.67 -4.40 -21.50
C ARG A 194 8.42 -3.86 -20.84
N ILE A 195 7.54 -3.22 -21.58
CA ILE A 195 6.27 -2.69 -21.10
C ILE A 195 5.11 -3.56 -21.57
N LYS A 196 4.07 -3.66 -20.74
CA LYS A 196 2.85 -4.37 -21.11
C LYS A 196 2.06 -3.51 -22.09
N ALA A 197 1.87 -4.01 -23.32
CA ALA A 197 1.12 -3.38 -24.39
C ALA A 197 0.08 -4.36 -24.92
N GLY A 198 -1.21 -4.13 -24.61
CA GLY A 198 -2.27 -5.10 -24.85
C GLY A 198 -1.99 -6.45 -24.20
N ASP A 199 -2.08 -7.52 -24.97
CA ASP A 199 -1.79 -8.89 -24.49
C ASP A 199 -0.29 -9.21 -24.45
N GLY A 200 0.55 -8.39 -25.10
CA GLY A 200 1.97 -8.64 -25.30
C GLY A 200 2.91 -7.86 -24.38
N TRP A 201 4.20 -8.13 -24.55
CA TRP A 201 5.31 -7.38 -23.97
C TRP A 201 6.09 -6.71 -25.08
N GLN A 202 6.24 -5.39 -25.02
CA GLN A 202 7.01 -4.61 -25.99
C GLN A 202 8.30 -4.13 -25.34
N ALA A 203 9.43 -4.27 -26.03
CA ALA A 203 10.70 -3.73 -25.53
C ALA A 203 10.60 -2.21 -25.36
N LEU A 204 10.96 -1.73 -24.18
CA LEU A 204 11.17 -0.31 -23.96
C LEU A 204 12.48 0.04 -24.66
N GLN A 205 12.42 0.98 -25.61
CA GLN A 205 13.58 1.43 -26.34
C GLN A 205 13.87 2.88 -25.91
N PRO A 206 14.71 3.11 -24.88
CA PRO A 206 15.03 4.45 -24.38
C PRO A 206 15.50 5.39 -25.48
N GLN A 207 16.12 4.84 -26.52
CA GLN A 207 16.59 5.57 -27.69
C GLN A 207 15.49 6.37 -28.43
N LYS A 208 14.21 6.01 -28.25
CA LYS A 208 13.08 6.73 -28.85
C LYS A 208 12.60 7.94 -28.04
N PHE A 209 13.11 8.15 -26.84
CA PHE A 209 12.66 9.18 -25.91
C PHE A 209 13.72 10.28 -25.76
N ALA A 210 13.28 11.54 -25.71
CA ALA A 210 14.17 12.69 -25.57
C ALA A 210 14.62 12.87 -24.12
N ALA A 211 13.69 12.70 -23.19
CA ALA A 211 13.90 12.85 -21.76
C ALA A 211 13.21 11.75 -20.97
N VAL A 212 13.76 11.43 -19.80
CA VAL A 212 13.18 10.51 -18.82
C VAL A 212 13.23 11.16 -17.45
N VAL A 213 12.09 11.29 -16.79
CA VAL A 213 11.97 11.97 -15.49
C VAL A 213 11.36 11.01 -14.47
N ALA A 214 12.01 10.89 -13.31
CA ALA A 214 11.51 10.15 -12.17
C ALA A 214 11.22 11.11 -11.01
N ASP A 215 9.95 11.21 -10.61
CA ASP A 215 9.48 12.11 -9.55
C ASP A 215 9.32 11.40 -8.18
N GLY A 216 9.72 10.13 -8.09
CA GLY A 216 9.53 9.28 -6.92
C GLY A 216 8.16 8.59 -6.85
N THR A 217 7.20 8.98 -7.70
CA THR A 217 5.91 8.31 -7.87
C THR A 217 5.85 7.50 -9.16
N THR A 218 6.38 8.06 -10.25
CA THR A 218 6.43 7.47 -11.59
C THR A 218 7.76 7.78 -12.27
N ILE A 219 8.10 6.96 -13.26
CA ILE A 219 9.18 7.21 -14.20
C ILE A 219 8.52 7.45 -15.55
N THR A 220 8.65 8.66 -16.04
CA THR A 220 8.03 9.14 -17.27
C THR A 220 9.08 9.19 -18.37
N PHE A 221 8.85 8.46 -19.45
CA PHE A 221 9.61 8.52 -20.69
C PHE A 221 8.85 9.44 -21.65
N ASP A 222 9.42 10.60 -21.94
CA ASP A 222 8.81 11.59 -22.81
C ASP A 222 9.25 11.36 -24.26
N GLY A 223 8.26 11.20 -25.13
CA GLY A 223 8.48 10.80 -26.52
C GLY A 223 9.21 11.88 -27.31
N ALA A 224 10.23 11.49 -28.08
CA ALA A 224 10.72 12.35 -29.15
C ALA A 224 9.88 12.09 -30.40
N HIS A 225 9.55 13.13 -31.17
CA HIS A 225 8.99 13.02 -32.54
C HIS A 225 7.81 12.02 -32.68
N ASP A 226 6.61 12.41 -32.21
CA ASP A 226 5.34 11.66 -32.31
C ASP A 226 5.26 10.31 -31.56
N GLU A 227 6.31 9.88 -30.84
CA GLU A 227 6.22 8.69 -29.98
C GLU A 227 5.34 8.96 -28.73
N PRO A 228 4.45 8.02 -28.36
CA PRO A 228 3.58 8.20 -27.21
C PRO A 228 4.37 8.17 -25.90
N LYS A 229 3.99 9.05 -24.97
CA LYS A 229 4.49 9.07 -23.61
C LYS A 229 4.31 7.72 -22.93
N VAL A 230 5.38 7.19 -22.33
CA VAL A 230 5.34 5.94 -21.55
C VAL A 230 5.57 6.27 -20.08
N VAL A 231 4.68 5.81 -19.21
CA VAL A 231 4.78 6.02 -17.76
C VAL A 231 4.93 4.67 -17.07
N LEU A 232 5.97 4.50 -16.27
CA LEU A 232 6.18 3.36 -15.40
C LEU A 232 5.91 3.75 -13.95
N PRO A 233 5.32 2.86 -13.13
CA PRO A 233 5.18 3.14 -11.71
C PRO A 233 6.52 3.05 -10.99
N GLN A 234 6.69 3.88 -9.96
CA GLN A 234 7.84 3.85 -9.05
C GLN A 234 7.40 3.69 -7.58
N GLN A 235 6.20 4.18 -7.26
CA GLN A 235 5.61 4.02 -5.94
C GLN A 235 4.80 2.73 -5.84
N ARG A 236 4.97 2.01 -4.72
CA ARG A 236 4.25 0.74 -4.42
C ARG A 236 4.34 -0.30 -5.53
N VAL A 237 5.55 -0.42 -6.10
CA VAL A 237 5.87 -1.43 -7.11
C VAL A 237 6.25 -2.74 -6.42
N TYR A 238 5.68 -3.84 -6.92
CA TYR A 238 5.95 -5.17 -6.41
C TYR A 238 6.23 -6.13 -7.55
N LEU A 239 7.16 -7.05 -7.30
CA LEU A 239 7.34 -8.21 -8.16
C LEU A 239 6.07 -9.08 -8.10
N VAL A 240 5.52 -9.44 -9.26
CA VAL A 240 4.25 -10.17 -9.34
C VAL A 240 4.37 -11.54 -8.71
N GLU A 241 5.46 -12.25 -8.98
CA GLU A 241 5.69 -13.64 -8.58
C GLU A 241 5.70 -13.84 -7.05
N ASN A 242 6.43 -13.02 -6.30
CA ASN A 242 6.61 -13.21 -4.85
C ASN A 242 6.23 -12.00 -3.99
N SER A 243 5.72 -10.93 -4.61
CA SER A 243 5.35 -9.68 -3.96
C SER A 243 6.51 -8.97 -3.27
N ALA A 244 7.76 -9.20 -3.69
CA ALA A 244 8.90 -8.42 -3.22
C ALA A 244 8.70 -6.95 -3.58
N ARG A 245 8.90 -6.04 -2.62
CA ARG A 245 8.72 -4.62 -2.86
C ARG A 245 9.96 -4.09 -3.58
N LEU A 246 9.76 -3.48 -4.73
CA LEU A 246 10.77 -2.64 -5.35
C LEU A 246 10.69 -1.27 -4.68
N SER A 247 11.74 -0.91 -3.93
CA SER A 247 11.80 0.42 -3.30
C SER A 247 12.02 1.50 -4.35
N GLY A 248 11.52 2.72 -4.14
CA GLY A 248 11.73 3.83 -5.07
C GLY A 248 13.21 4.12 -5.31
N LYS A 249 14.03 3.99 -4.25
CA LYS A 249 15.49 4.10 -4.32
C LYS A 249 16.14 3.05 -5.19
N LEU A 250 15.76 1.78 -5.00
CA LEU A 250 16.29 0.69 -5.80
C LEU A 250 15.84 0.80 -7.27
N SER A 251 14.59 1.20 -7.49
CA SER A 251 14.07 1.49 -8.82
C SER A 251 14.86 2.61 -9.50
N ALA A 252 15.10 3.73 -8.80
CA ALA A 252 15.87 4.85 -9.34
C ALA A 252 17.30 4.44 -9.70
N ALA A 253 17.98 3.70 -8.81
CA ALA A 253 19.32 3.18 -9.06
C ALA A 253 19.36 2.27 -10.30
N PHE A 254 18.44 1.30 -10.39
CA PHE A 254 18.33 0.42 -11.57
C PHE A 254 18.12 1.20 -12.87
N PHE A 255 17.16 2.13 -12.90
CA PHE A 255 16.87 2.89 -14.11
C PHE A 255 17.99 3.87 -14.47
N THR A 256 18.71 4.40 -13.47
CA THR A 256 19.90 5.23 -13.69
C THR A 256 20.99 4.44 -14.41
N ASP A 257 21.32 3.23 -13.92
CA ASP A 257 22.29 2.35 -14.57
C ASP A 257 21.84 1.94 -15.98
N TYR A 258 20.55 1.60 -16.11
CA TYR A 258 19.92 1.23 -17.38
C TYR A 258 19.98 2.35 -18.43
N LEU A 259 19.75 3.60 -18.04
CA LEU A 259 19.77 4.77 -18.92
C LEU A 259 21.21 5.21 -19.27
N ARG A 260 22.12 5.24 -18.28
CA ARG A 260 23.55 5.54 -18.51
C ARG A 260 24.18 4.57 -19.49
N ALA A 261 23.88 3.27 -19.38
CA ALA A 261 24.34 2.25 -20.33
C ALA A 261 23.84 2.46 -21.78
N ARG A 262 22.86 3.35 -21.98
CA ARG A 262 22.25 3.68 -23.28
C ARG A 262 22.54 5.12 -23.73
N GLY A 263 23.52 5.78 -23.10
CA GLY A 263 24.01 7.09 -23.53
C GLY A 263 23.22 8.29 -22.99
N PHE A 264 22.37 8.11 -21.99
CA PHE A 264 21.73 9.24 -21.30
C PHE A 264 22.67 9.84 -20.26
N SER A 265 22.68 11.17 -20.18
CA SER A 265 23.15 11.88 -18.99
C SER A 265 22.04 11.83 -17.95
N VAL A 266 22.37 11.51 -16.69
CA VAL A 266 21.37 11.33 -15.62
C VAL A 266 21.79 12.17 -14.42
N ASP A 267 20.95 13.14 -14.08
CA ASP A 267 21.07 14.03 -12.93
C ASP A 267 20.17 13.52 -11.80
N GLU A 268 20.79 13.07 -10.71
CA GLU A 268 20.07 12.54 -9.55
C GLU A 268 19.54 13.70 -8.67
N LEU A 269 18.21 13.83 -8.60
CA LEU A 269 17.54 14.90 -7.84
C LEU A 269 17.29 14.50 -6.38
N SER A 270 17.01 13.22 -6.14
CA SER A 270 16.74 12.67 -4.81
C SER A 270 17.02 11.17 -4.76
N ALA A 271 16.94 10.58 -3.57
CA ALA A 271 17.13 9.14 -3.41
C ALA A 271 16.18 8.29 -4.28
N ALA A 272 15.05 8.82 -4.74
CA ALA A 272 14.12 8.13 -5.62
C ALA A 272 13.78 8.93 -6.89
N GLY A 273 14.49 10.01 -7.19
CA GLY A 273 14.15 10.88 -8.32
C GLY A 273 15.38 11.28 -9.12
N PHE A 274 15.22 11.38 -10.42
CA PHE A 274 16.27 11.72 -11.36
C PHE A 274 15.67 12.35 -12.62
N ASP A 275 16.46 13.15 -13.30
CA ASP A 275 16.20 13.61 -14.65
C ASP A 275 17.27 13.03 -15.57
N ALA A 276 16.86 12.53 -16.73
CA ALA A 276 17.76 11.99 -17.72
C ALA A 276 17.44 12.58 -19.09
N TYR A 277 18.47 13.00 -19.80
CA TYR A 277 18.37 13.56 -21.14
C TYR A 277 19.44 12.96 -22.04
N ARG A 278 19.15 12.94 -23.33
CA ARG A 278 20.19 12.66 -24.32
C ARG A 278 20.98 13.93 -24.55
N LEU A 279 22.30 13.84 -24.45
CA LEU A 279 23.16 14.85 -25.04
C LEU A 279 22.95 14.73 -26.55
N GLU A 280 22.21 15.66 -27.14
CA GLU A 280 22.24 15.79 -28.60
C GLU A 280 23.70 16.02 -29.00
N ASP A 281 24.17 15.29 -30.03
CA ASP A 281 25.46 15.57 -30.66
C ASP A 281 25.46 17.05 -31.00
N THR A 282 26.19 17.83 -30.21
CA THR A 282 26.49 19.22 -30.50
C THR A 282 27.60 19.15 -31.53
N ASP A 283 27.21 19.02 -32.79
CA ASP A 283 28.05 19.35 -33.94
C ASP A 283 28.39 20.85 -33.94
#